data_AF-A0A956HHD1-F1
#
_entry.id   AF-A0A956HHD1-F1
#
_cell.length_a   1.000
_cell.length_b   1.000
_cell.length_c   1.000
_cell.angle_alpha   90.00
_cell.angle_beta   90.00
_cell.angle_gamma   90.00
#
_symmetry.space_group_name_H-M   'P 1'
#
loop_
_entity.id
_entity.type
_entity.pdbx_description
1 polymer ?
#
loop_
_entity_poly.entity_id
_entity_poly.type
_entity_poly.pdbx_seq_one_letter_code
_entity_poly.pdbx_strand_id
1 'polypeptide(L)'
;MPVDAPAGLRFTWRGISARALIFVGVYLAGLSGLLLGAGVSERALADADLGARAYYALGLFVMGGMDLGTPTGGPAIARALLWFAYFAAPTITASALLEALWRLAAPFAFRLRRLNDHTIVVGASRLSQLYLRHLRRIDRRAPVIIVEKNATHPRLEEFRARYGALVLIGDITSEATLALLRLPLARRILLLTGDDLVNLDAATRILEQVPELAKRVVLHLGNLGLLRTISGTRASREGVVFNAHETAASHLVREHLLARFHSTEERDLVVLAGFGRFGQTVLHHLQLGARGCFGEVVILDTAATMRALSFAEQVGFDDDYDRQVIDGDLQDPGLWARLDREHALPGRRPLIVVGSGDDSVNLAAALTLQRRYPDAYVIARSFHHSPFAAELTLDAGVHCFAVADLIDFGIPDEWCVG
;
A
#
# COMPACT_ATOMS: atom_id res chain seq x y z
N MET A 1 15.09 -32.80 3.92
CA MET A 1 16.32 -32.53 3.15
C MET A 1 16.77 -31.11 3.45
N PRO A 2 18.03 -30.87 3.82
CA PRO A 2 18.48 -29.54 4.17
C PRO A 2 18.47 -28.67 2.92
N VAL A 3 17.86 -27.50 3.06
CA VAL A 3 17.73 -26.49 2.02
C VAL A 3 19.09 -25.80 1.89
N ASP A 4 19.73 -25.92 0.74
CA ASP A 4 20.94 -25.17 0.42
C ASP A 4 20.63 -23.66 0.52
N ALA A 5 21.35 -23.00 1.42
CA ALA A 5 21.31 -21.55 1.57
C ALA A 5 21.77 -20.89 0.26
N PRO A 6 21.13 -19.80 -0.18
CA PRO A 6 21.59 -19.08 -1.36
C PRO A 6 23.01 -18.55 -1.11
N ALA A 7 23.90 -18.80 -2.07
CA ALA A 7 25.30 -18.40 -2.04
C ALA A 7 25.44 -16.91 -1.65
N GLY A 8 25.73 -16.68 -0.38
CA GLY A 8 26.09 -15.37 0.13
C GLY A 8 27.30 -14.86 -0.63
N LEU A 9 27.24 -13.59 -1.04
CA LEU A 9 28.37 -12.88 -1.63
C LEU A 9 29.63 -13.22 -0.84
N ARG A 10 30.62 -13.81 -1.51
CA ARG A 10 31.97 -13.97 -0.96
C ARG A 10 32.51 -12.58 -0.64
N PHE A 11 32.40 -12.19 0.62
CA PHE A 11 32.99 -11.00 1.19
C PHE A 11 34.51 -11.20 1.18
N THR A 12 35.17 -10.82 0.09
CA THR A 12 36.61 -11.01 -0.01
C THR A 12 37.30 -9.95 0.84
N TRP A 13 37.71 -10.34 2.05
CA TRP A 13 38.58 -9.59 2.96
C TRP A 13 39.77 -8.91 2.26
N ARG A 14 40.23 -9.49 1.14
CA ARG A 14 41.28 -8.96 0.26
C ARG A 14 41.02 -7.55 -0.30
N GLY A 15 39.76 -7.17 -0.53
CA GLY A 15 39.43 -5.84 -1.09
C GLY A 15 39.49 -4.72 -0.04
N ILE A 16 39.13 -5.03 1.21
CA ILE A 16 39.17 -4.08 2.33
C ILE A 16 40.61 -3.87 2.78
N SER A 17 41.41 -4.94 2.84
CA SER A 17 42.83 -4.85 3.20
C SER A 17 43.65 -4.02 2.20
N ALA A 18 43.36 -4.13 0.90
CA ALA A 18 44.06 -3.36 -0.13
C ALA A 18 43.76 -1.85 -0.03
N ARG A 19 42.52 -1.46 0.27
CA ARG A 19 42.13 -0.06 0.41
C ARG A 19 42.62 0.58 1.69
N ALA A 20 42.59 -0.14 2.79
CA ALA A 20 43.21 0.30 4.03
C ALA A 20 44.72 0.55 3.81
N LEU A 21 45.38 -0.31 3.04
CA LEU A 21 46.80 -0.14 2.70
C LEU A 21 47.05 1.07 1.79
N ILE A 22 46.19 1.34 0.80
CA ILE A 22 46.27 2.55 -0.04
C ILE A 22 46.04 3.81 0.79
N PHE A 23 45.03 3.82 1.66
CA PHE A 23 44.74 4.93 2.56
C PHE A 23 45.94 5.22 3.48
N VAL A 24 46.47 4.19 4.13
CA VAL A 24 47.65 4.30 5.00
C VAL A 24 48.87 4.78 4.19
N GLY A 25 49.08 4.27 2.98
CA GLY A 25 50.17 4.71 2.11
C GLY A 25 50.10 6.19 1.74
N VAL A 26 48.91 6.68 1.36
CA VAL A 26 48.71 8.11 1.03
C VAL A 26 48.83 9.00 2.27
N TYR A 27 48.32 8.54 3.41
CA TYR A 27 48.47 9.24 4.69
C TYR A 27 49.95 9.37 5.10
N LEU A 28 50.69 8.26 5.02
CA LEU A 28 52.12 8.24 5.33
C LEU A 28 52.93 9.08 4.33
N ALA A 29 52.54 9.16 3.06
CA ALA A 29 53.16 10.04 2.09
C ALA A 29 52.98 11.52 2.47
N GLY A 30 51.75 11.94 2.82
CA GLY A 30 51.48 13.30 3.29
C GLY A 30 52.23 13.64 4.57
N LEU A 31 52.20 12.74 5.56
CA LEU A 31 52.92 12.92 6.84
C LEU A 31 54.44 12.97 6.62
N SER A 32 55.00 12.11 5.78
CA SER A 32 56.43 12.11 5.46
C SER A 32 56.85 13.39 4.73
N GLY A 33 56.01 13.92 3.84
CA GLY A 33 56.23 15.22 3.22
C GLY A 33 56.37 16.34 4.26
N LEU A 34 55.46 16.40 5.24
CA LEU A 34 55.51 17.37 6.33
C LEU A 34 56.70 17.16 7.28
N LEU A 35 57.09 15.90 7.55
CA LEU A 35 58.23 15.58 8.43
C LEU A 35 59.58 15.89 7.77
N LEU A 36 59.68 15.72 6.45
CA LEU A 36 60.87 16.06 5.66
C LEU A 36 60.99 17.57 5.39
N GLY A 37 60.10 18.39 5.94
CA GLY A 37 60.20 19.85 5.92
C GLY A 37 59.46 20.55 4.78
N ALA A 38 58.57 19.84 4.05
CA ALA A 38 57.59 20.54 3.22
C ALA A 38 56.58 21.26 4.12
N GLY A 39 56.40 22.55 3.89
CA GLY A 39 55.35 23.36 4.49
C GLY A 39 54.14 23.51 3.57
N VAL A 40 53.19 24.33 4.01
CA VAL A 40 52.00 24.70 3.25
C VAL A 40 51.84 26.21 3.30
N SER A 41 51.32 26.83 2.24
CA SER A 41 51.38 28.28 2.08
C SER A 41 50.52 29.08 3.07
N GLU A 42 49.49 28.47 3.65
CA GLU A 42 48.54 29.19 4.53
C GLU A 42 48.65 28.81 6.01
N ARG A 43 49.50 27.82 6.35
CA ARG A 43 49.76 27.43 7.75
C ARG A 43 51.25 27.17 8.00
N ALA A 44 51.76 27.74 9.09
CA ALA A 44 53.11 27.49 9.55
C ALA A 44 53.22 26.10 10.21
N LEU A 45 53.50 25.07 9.39
CA LEU A 45 53.67 23.69 9.84
C LEU A 45 55.13 23.26 10.02
N ALA A 46 56.08 24.12 9.65
CA ALA A 46 57.51 23.83 9.73
C ALA A 46 57.98 23.57 11.18
N ASP A 47 57.42 24.29 12.15
CA ASP A 47 57.74 24.18 13.58
C ASP A 47 56.67 23.43 14.38
N ALA A 48 55.64 22.90 13.70
CA ALA A 48 54.55 22.18 14.34
C ALA A 48 55.04 20.82 14.87
N ASP A 49 54.45 20.38 15.98
CA ASP A 49 54.74 19.08 16.56
C ASP A 49 54.24 17.93 15.68
N LEU A 50 54.65 16.70 16.00
CA LEU A 50 54.26 15.52 15.24
C LEU A 50 52.73 15.34 15.20
N GLY A 51 52.04 15.67 16.31
CA GLY A 51 50.59 15.57 16.43
C GLY A 51 49.86 16.49 15.45
N ALA A 52 50.26 17.76 15.35
CA ALA A 52 49.68 18.70 14.40
C ALA A 52 49.94 18.27 12.95
N ARG A 53 51.15 17.82 12.61
CA ARG A 53 51.45 17.32 11.25
C ARG A 53 50.62 16.08 10.90
N ALA A 54 50.45 15.16 11.85
CA ALA A 54 49.61 13.98 11.71
C ALA A 54 48.12 14.35 11.52
N TYR A 55 47.63 15.35 12.25
CA TYR A 55 46.27 15.87 12.13
C TYR A 55 46.02 16.50 10.75
N TYR A 56 46.92 17.37 10.27
CA TYR A 56 46.74 18.02 8.97
C TYR A 56 46.93 17.07 7.79
N ALA A 57 47.83 16.08 7.90
CA ALA A 57 47.92 15.00 6.91
C ALA A 57 46.61 14.19 6.81
N LEU A 58 45.92 13.98 7.94
CA LEU A 58 44.60 13.34 7.95
C LEU A 58 43.52 14.27 7.35
N GLY A 59 43.60 15.58 7.63
CA GLY A 59 42.69 16.60 7.11
C GLY A 59 42.61 16.66 5.59
N LEU A 60 43.65 16.22 4.87
CA LEU A 60 43.64 16.10 3.39
C LEU A 60 42.54 15.16 2.88
N PHE A 61 42.10 14.17 3.66
CA PHE A 61 41.03 13.25 3.29
C PHE A 61 39.63 13.85 3.47
N VAL A 62 39.47 14.92 4.23
CA VAL A 62 38.15 15.50 4.57
C VAL A 62 37.87 16.76 3.76
N MET A 63 38.79 17.74 3.78
CA MET A 63 38.62 19.04 3.11
C MET A 63 39.63 19.31 1.99
N GLY A 64 40.36 18.29 1.53
CA GLY A 64 41.28 18.39 0.40
C GLY A 64 42.40 19.41 0.54
N GLY A 65 42.73 19.80 1.76
CA GLY A 65 43.77 20.78 2.05
C GLY A 65 43.45 22.20 1.61
N MET A 66 42.18 22.54 1.35
CA MET A 66 41.80 23.90 0.96
C MET A 66 42.16 24.95 2.03
N ASP A 67 42.10 24.59 3.31
CA ASP A 67 42.47 25.48 4.43
C ASP A 67 43.97 25.46 4.80
N LEU A 68 44.78 24.76 4.00
CA LEU A 68 46.23 24.63 4.16
C LEU A 68 47.01 25.43 3.11
N GLY A 69 46.36 25.80 1.99
CA GLY A 69 47.03 26.35 0.82
C GLY A 69 47.83 25.28 0.06
N THR A 70 48.90 25.68 -0.63
CA THR A 70 49.69 24.79 -1.49
C THR A 70 50.99 24.30 -0.83
N PRO A 71 51.46 23.07 -1.14
CA PRO A 71 52.76 22.57 -0.69
C PRO A 71 53.93 23.48 -1.12
N THR A 72 54.69 23.98 -0.16
CA THR A 72 55.81 24.93 -0.35
C THR A 72 56.99 24.60 0.55
N GLY A 73 58.19 25.12 0.26
CA GLY A 73 59.39 24.89 1.07
C GLY A 73 59.92 23.44 1.07
N GLY A 74 61.04 23.21 1.75
CA GLY A 74 61.65 21.89 1.92
C GLY A 74 62.23 21.23 0.64
N PRO A 75 62.80 20.01 0.79
CA PRO A 75 63.37 19.26 -0.32
C PRO A 75 62.32 18.92 -1.39
N ALA A 76 62.75 18.79 -2.66
CA ALA A 76 61.85 18.49 -3.78
C ALA A 76 61.04 17.20 -3.57
N ILE A 77 61.64 16.18 -2.95
CA ILE A 77 60.98 14.90 -2.68
C ILE A 77 59.87 15.04 -1.63
N ALA A 78 60.07 15.89 -0.62
CA ALA A 78 59.08 16.17 0.42
C ALA A 78 57.84 16.87 -0.16
N ARG A 79 58.07 17.85 -1.05
CA ARG A 79 56.98 18.53 -1.79
C ARG A 79 56.24 17.58 -2.73
N ALA A 80 56.94 16.70 -3.43
CA ALA A 80 56.32 15.73 -4.32
C ALA A 80 55.40 14.76 -3.57
N LEU A 81 55.84 14.25 -2.41
CA LEU A 81 55.01 13.39 -1.55
C LEU A 81 53.75 14.10 -1.05
N LEU A 82 53.88 15.38 -0.64
CA LEU A 82 52.74 16.15 -0.16
C LEU A 82 51.77 16.50 -1.29
N TRP A 83 52.27 16.89 -2.47
CA TRP A 83 51.44 17.09 -3.67
C TRP A 83 50.69 15.83 -4.08
N PHE A 84 51.34 14.67 -4.04
CA PHE A 84 50.68 13.40 -4.28
C PHE A 84 49.53 13.16 -3.29
N ALA A 85 49.74 13.39 -2.00
CA ALA A 85 48.70 13.25 -0.98
C ALA A 85 47.53 14.23 -1.17
N TYR A 86 47.81 15.47 -1.59
CA TYR A 86 46.79 16.50 -1.86
C TYR A 86 45.77 16.08 -2.93
N PHE A 87 46.18 15.31 -3.94
CA PHE A 87 45.27 14.82 -4.97
C PHE A 87 44.73 13.41 -4.66
N ALA A 88 45.58 12.54 -4.11
CA ALA A 88 45.20 11.15 -3.84
C ALA A 88 44.18 11.05 -2.69
N ALA A 89 44.34 11.83 -1.61
CA ALA A 89 43.47 11.75 -0.45
C ALA A 89 42.01 12.13 -0.76
N PRO A 90 41.69 13.27 -1.43
CA PRO A 90 40.32 13.59 -1.83
C PRO A 90 39.72 12.60 -2.81
N THR A 91 40.53 12.10 -3.76
CA THR A 91 40.08 11.11 -4.75
C THR A 91 39.66 9.80 -4.06
N ILE A 92 40.44 9.34 -3.08
CA ILE A 92 40.11 8.16 -2.28
C ILE A 92 38.80 8.38 -1.52
N THR A 93 38.65 9.51 -0.82
CA THR A 93 37.42 9.82 -0.09
C THR A 93 36.19 9.90 -1.00
N ALA A 94 36.30 10.60 -2.14
CA ALA A 94 35.22 10.70 -3.12
C ALA A 94 34.83 9.33 -3.68
N SER A 95 35.81 8.48 -3.98
CA SER A 95 35.55 7.11 -4.48
C SER A 95 34.84 6.24 -3.44
N ALA A 96 35.22 6.36 -2.16
CA ALA A 96 34.59 5.61 -1.07
C ALA A 96 33.14 6.05 -0.83
N LEU A 97 32.87 7.36 -0.90
CA LEU A 97 31.52 7.92 -0.79
C LEU A 97 30.62 7.48 -1.95
N LEU A 98 31.11 7.60 -3.19
CA LEU A 98 30.37 7.16 -4.38
C LEU A 98 30.05 5.66 -4.31
N GLU A 99 31.00 4.84 -3.87
CA GLU A 99 30.77 3.41 -3.71
C GLU A 99 29.79 3.09 -2.58
N ALA A 100 29.85 3.79 -1.45
CA ALA A 100 28.89 3.63 -0.37
C ALA A 100 27.47 3.92 -0.87
N LEU A 101 27.31 4.99 -1.65
CA LEU A 101 26.04 5.35 -2.29
C LEU A 101 25.58 4.28 -3.28
N TRP A 102 26.48 3.77 -4.13
CA TRP A 102 26.17 2.67 -5.04
C TRP A 102 25.80 1.37 -4.32
N ARG A 103 26.47 1.01 -3.23
CA ARG A 103 26.14 -0.20 -2.46
C ARG A 103 24.75 -0.15 -1.82
N LEU A 104 24.29 1.04 -1.46
CA LEU A 104 22.94 1.24 -0.95
C LEU A 104 21.88 1.13 -2.06
N ALA A 105 22.16 1.63 -3.27
CA ALA A 105 21.20 1.65 -4.38
C ALA A 105 21.22 0.39 -5.28
N ALA A 106 22.38 -0.22 -5.50
CA ALA A 106 22.60 -1.34 -6.42
C ALA A 106 21.76 -2.60 -6.15
N PRO A 107 21.53 -3.06 -4.89
CA PRO A 107 20.78 -4.29 -4.66
C PRO A 107 19.31 -4.16 -5.08
N PHE A 108 18.75 -2.95 -5.13
CA PHE A 108 17.38 -2.75 -5.60
C PHE A 108 17.28 -2.77 -7.13
N ALA A 109 18.04 -1.90 -7.81
CA ALA A 109 18.02 -1.81 -9.28
C ALA A 109 18.44 -3.13 -9.97
N PHE A 110 19.38 -3.86 -9.37
CA PHE A 110 19.80 -5.16 -9.89
C PHE A 110 18.75 -6.25 -9.72
N ARG A 111 18.01 -6.25 -8.59
CA ARG A 111 16.89 -7.17 -8.39
C ARG A 111 15.82 -6.92 -9.44
N LEU A 112 15.39 -5.66 -9.64
CA LEU A 112 14.42 -5.29 -10.69
C LEU A 112 14.86 -5.71 -12.10
N ARG A 113 16.12 -5.47 -12.46
CA ARG A 113 16.67 -5.85 -13.78
C ARG A 113 16.68 -7.36 -14.04
N ARG A 114 16.60 -8.18 -13.00
CA ARG A 114 16.54 -9.65 -13.11
C ARG A 114 15.12 -10.21 -13.00
N LEU A 115 14.12 -9.38 -12.74
CA LEU A 115 12.74 -9.83 -12.63
C LEU A 115 12.17 -10.14 -14.01
N ASN A 116 11.78 -11.39 -14.20
CA ASN A 116 10.95 -11.85 -15.29
C ASN A 116 9.79 -12.64 -14.67
N ASP A 117 8.65 -12.68 -15.35
CA ASP A 117 7.45 -13.40 -14.87
C ASP A 117 7.00 -12.93 -13.47
N HIS A 118 7.16 -11.63 -13.19
CA HIS A 118 6.81 -11.04 -11.90
C HIS A 118 5.39 -10.48 -11.90
N THR A 119 4.79 -10.45 -10.72
CA THR A 119 3.49 -9.82 -10.49
C THR A 119 3.72 -8.40 -9.98
N ILE A 120 3.06 -7.42 -10.59
CA ILE A 120 3.05 -6.03 -10.13
C ILE A 120 1.74 -5.81 -9.37
N VAL A 121 1.82 -5.29 -8.15
CA VAL A 121 0.67 -4.91 -7.34
C VAL A 121 0.82 -3.44 -6.98
N VAL A 122 -0.19 -2.64 -7.31
CA VAL A 122 -0.15 -1.19 -7.16
C VAL A 122 -1.09 -0.76 -6.03
N GLY A 123 -0.54 0.03 -5.12
CA GLY A 123 -1.21 0.48 -3.91
C GLY A 123 -0.96 -0.45 -2.72
N ALA A 124 -0.66 0.12 -1.57
CA ALA A 124 -0.52 -0.58 -0.30
C ALA A 124 -1.85 -0.70 0.44
N SER A 125 -2.89 -1.23 -0.22
CA SER A 125 -4.24 -1.33 0.35
C SER A 125 -4.47 -2.64 1.11
N ARG A 126 -5.61 -2.72 1.81
CA ARG A 126 -6.06 -3.99 2.40
C ARG A 126 -6.34 -5.05 1.34
N LEU A 127 -6.81 -4.67 0.15
CA LEU A 127 -6.98 -5.59 -0.99
C LEU A 127 -5.64 -6.16 -1.45
N SER A 128 -4.60 -5.33 -1.53
CA SER A 128 -3.26 -5.80 -1.86
C SER A 128 -2.78 -6.84 -0.86
N GLN A 129 -3.04 -6.65 0.44
CA GLN A 129 -2.70 -7.64 1.46
C GLN A 129 -3.45 -8.97 1.25
N LEU A 130 -4.76 -8.93 0.99
CA LEU A 130 -5.57 -10.12 0.74
C LEU A 130 -5.06 -10.88 -0.49
N TYR A 131 -4.83 -10.16 -1.58
CA TYR A 131 -4.26 -10.72 -2.80
C TYR A 131 -2.89 -11.37 -2.55
N LEU A 132 -1.96 -10.70 -1.85
CA LEU A 132 -0.65 -11.27 -1.55
C LEU A 132 -0.73 -12.51 -0.66
N ARG A 133 -1.65 -12.52 0.31
CA ARG A 133 -1.91 -13.69 1.16
C ARG A 133 -2.40 -14.88 0.32
N HIS A 134 -3.35 -14.65 -0.59
CA HIS A 134 -3.86 -15.67 -1.50
C HIS A 134 -2.78 -16.14 -2.48
N LEU A 135 -2.06 -15.22 -3.11
CA LEU A 135 -0.94 -15.52 -4.01
C LEU A 135 0.11 -16.40 -3.32
N ARG A 136 0.48 -16.12 -2.06
CA ARG A 136 1.48 -16.91 -1.34
C ARG A 136 0.99 -18.29 -0.93
N ARG A 137 -0.34 -18.51 -0.87
CA ARG A 137 -0.93 -19.84 -0.69
C ARG A 137 -0.75 -20.70 -1.93
N ILE A 138 -0.89 -20.10 -3.11
CA ILE A 138 -0.79 -20.77 -4.43
C ILE A 138 0.68 -20.88 -4.88
N ASP A 139 1.38 -19.75 -4.95
CA ASP A 139 2.78 -19.64 -5.32
C ASP A 139 3.59 -18.87 -4.25
N ARG A 140 4.25 -19.65 -3.40
CA ARG A 140 5.08 -19.14 -2.29
C ARG A 140 6.26 -18.29 -2.74
N ARG A 141 6.76 -18.46 -3.97
CA ARG A 141 8.00 -17.83 -4.45
C ARG A 141 7.77 -16.86 -5.62
N ALA A 142 6.53 -16.70 -6.08
CA ALA A 142 6.11 -15.69 -7.05
C ALA A 142 6.82 -14.35 -6.80
N PRO A 143 7.64 -13.85 -7.75
CA PRO A 143 8.26 -12.55 -7.62
C PRO A 143 7.17 -11.47 -7.64
N VAL A 144 7.17 -10.58 -6.63
CA VAL A 144 6.17 -9.52 -6.49
C VAL A 144 6.87 -8.17 -6.39
N ILE A 145 6.39 -7.21 -7.16
CA ILE A 145 6.71 -5.79 -6.99
C ILE A 145 5.46 -5.09 -6.44
N ILE A 146 5.62 -4.37 -5.33
CA ILE A 146 4.63 -3.43 -4.82
C ILE A 146 5.02 -2.03 -5.28
N VAL A 147 4.09 -1.32 -5.91
CA VAL A 147 4.25 0.10 -6.26
C VAL A 147 3.39 0.92 -5.31
N GLU A 148 4.01 1.83 -4.58
CA GLU A 148 3.30 2.71 -3.65
C GLU A 148 3.88 4.13 -3.71
N LYS A 149 3.01 5.13 -3.77
CA LYS A 149 3.39 6.54 -3.82
C LYS A 149 3.88 7.04 -2.46
N ASN A 150 3.24 6.60 -1.38
CA ASN A 150 3.60 6.98 -0.02
C ASN A 150 4.71 6.09 0.56
N ALA A 151 5.92 6.62 0.62
CA ALA A 151 7.10 5.92 1.16
C ALA A 151 6.96 5.46 2.62
N THR A 152 6.14 6.14 3.42
CA THR A 152 5.96 5.85 4.85
C THR A 152 4.70 5.03 5.13
N HIS A 153 4.05 4.49 4.08
CA HIS A 153 2.82 3.74 4.26
C HIS A 153 3.07 2.51 5.18
N PRO A 154 2.30 2.35 6.28
CA PRO A 154 2.61 1.41 7.36
C PRO A 154 2.64 -0.06 6.92
N ARG A 155 1.92 -0.42 5.86
CA ARG A 155 1.88 -1.79 5.31
C ARG A 155 3.12 -2.19 4.50
N LEU A 156 3.98 -1.24 4.12
CA LEU A 156 5.13 -1.56 3.26
C LEU A 156 6.16 -2.46 3.95
N GLU A 157 6.34 -2.31 5.26
CA GLU A 157 7.22 -3.19 6.04
C GLU A 157 6.65 -4.62 6.08
N GLU A 158 5.35 -4.76 6.36
CA GLU A 158 4.67 -6.05 6.31
C GLU A 158 4.85 -6.72 4.94
N PHE A 159 4.70 -5.96 3.85
CA PHE A 159 4.82 -6.51 2.50
C PHE A 159 6.24 -7.01 2.17
N ARG A 160 7.27 -6.32 2.67
CA ARG A 160 8.65 -6.78 2.55
C ARG A 160 8.90 -8.01 3.40
N ALA A 161 8.58 -7.93 4.70
CA ALA A 161 8.95 -8.96 5.67
C ALA A 161 8.14 -10.25 5.52
N ARG A 162 6.82 -10.14 5.35
CA ARG A 162 5.90 -11.29 5.33
C ARG A 162 5.73 -11.89 3.94
N TYR A 163 5.68 -11.05 2.91
CA TYR A 163 5.41 -11.50 1.53
C TYR A 163 6.64 -11.48 0.64
N GLY A 164 7.82 -11.03 1.12
CA GLY A 164 9.04 -10.98 0.33
C GLY A 164 8.92 -10.04 -0.88
N ALA A 165 8.00 -9.08 -0.86
CA ALA A 165 7.75 -8.20 -1.97
C ALA A 165 8.88 -7.16 -2.12
N LEU A 166 9.22 -6.86 -3.37
CA LEU A 166 10.09 -5.73 -3.70
C LEU A 166 9.22 -4.47 -3.74
N VAL A 167 9.55 -3.47 -2.93
CA VAL A 167 8.77 -2.23 -2.87
C VAL A 167 9.44 -1.16 -3.71
N LEU A 168 8.74 -0.67 -4.74
CA LEU A 168 9.08 0.49 -5.54
C LEU A 168 8.26 1.68 -5.05
N ILE A 169 8.95 2.73 -4.61
CA ILE A 169 8.31 4.00 -4.27
C ILE A 169 8.19 4.84 -5.53
N GLY A 170 6.97 5.18 -5.93
CA GLY A 170 6.70 5.94 -7.13
C GLY A 170 5.22 6.08 -7.43
N ASP A 171 4.89 7.07 -8.24
CA ASP A 171 3.55 7.24 -8.78
C ASP A 171 3.37 6.33 -10.00
N ILE A 172 2.39 5.43 -9.96
CA ILE A 172 2.14 4.48 -11.05
C ILE A 172 1.74 5.17 -12.35
N THR A 173 1.16 6.37 -12.27
CA THR A 173 0.75 7.13 -13.47
C THR A 173 1.92 7.84 -14.14
N SER A 174 3.12 7.83 -13.53
CA SER A 174 4.30 8.48 -14.10
C SER A 174 5.10 7.54 -15.01
N GLU A 175 5.53 8.06 -16.16
CA GLU A 175 6.39 7.36 -17.12
C GLU A 175 7.68 6.82 -16.48
N ALA A 176 8.26 7.57 -15.54
CA ALA A 176 9.46 7.18 -14.83
C ALA A 176 9.26 5.90 -14.01
N THR A 177 8.12 5.74 -13.34
CA THR A 177 7.79 4.51 -12.60
C THR A 177 7.52 3.36 -13.56
N LEU A 178 6.73 3.58 -14.61
CA LEU A 178 6.39 2.54 -15.60
C LEU A 178 7.65 1.97 -16.28
N ALA A 179 8.63 2.81 -16.61
CA ALA A 179 9.90 2.40 -17.18
C ALA A 179 10.72 1.44 -16.30
N LEU A 180 10.55 1.51 -14.97
CA LEU A 180 11.24 0.63 -14.02
C LEU A 180 10.59 -0.74 -13.86
N LEU A 181 9.31 -0.87 -14.23
CA LEU A 181 8.49 -2.05 -13.92
C LEU A 181 8.66 -3.23 -14.89
N ARG A 182 9.40 -3.04 -15.99
CA ARG A 182 9.61 -4.06 -17.04
C ARG A 182 8.27 -4.69 -17.48
N LEU A 183 7.27 -3.84 -17.77
CA LEU A 183 5.89 -4.24 -18.08
C LEU A 183 5.78 -5.41 -19.07
N PRO A 184 6.53 -5.50 -20.18
CA PRO A 184 6.40 -6.62 -21.13
C PRO A 184 6.70 -8.01 -20.52
N LEU A 185 7.45 -8.07 -19.42
CA LEU A 185 7.83 -9.30 -18.73
C LEU A 185 6.96 -9.56 -17.49
N ALA A 186 5.99 -8.70 -17.22
CA ALA A 186 5.07 -8.87 -16.11
C ALA A 186 4.09 -10.01 -16.42
N ARG A 187 3.94 -10.90 -15.44
CA ARG A 187 2.97 -11.99 -15.46
C ARG A 187 1.55 -11.47 -15.29
N ARG A 188 1.37 -10.59 -14.32
CA ARG A 188 0.09 -9.96 -13.94
C ARG A 188 0.35 -8.57 -13.36
N ILE A 189 -0.62 -7.68 -13.56
CA ILE A 189 -0.60 -6.33 -13.01
C ILE A 189 -1.92 -6.10 -12.27
N LEU A 190 -1.85 -5.77 -11.00
CA LEU A 190 -3.02 -5.54 -10.16
C LEU A 190 -3.04 -4.08 -9.71
N LEU A 191 -4.07 -3.35 -10.11
CA LEU A 191 -4.28 -1.94 -9.81
C LEU A 191 -5.31 -1.86 -8.67
N LEU A 192 -4.82 -1.88 -7.44
CA LEU A 192 -5.61 -2.05 -6.20
C LEU A 192 -5.50 -0.84 -5.27
N THR A 193 -5.27 0.35 -5.83
CA THR A 193 -5.27 1.58 -5.04
C THR A 193 -6.69 1.90 -4.56
N GLY A 194 -6.79 2.74 -3.53
CA GLY A 194 -8.10 3.21 -3.04
C GLY A 194 -8.78 4.24 -3.95
N ASP A 195 -8.08 4.72 -4.97
CA ASP A 195 -8.52 5.73 -5.92
C ASP A 195 -8.77 5.09 -7.29
N ASP A 196 -10.05 5.01 -7.64
CA ASP A 196 -10.51 4.38 -8.89
C ASP A 196 -9.96 5.12 -10.13
N LEU A 197 -9.76 6.45 -10.05
CA LEU A 197 -9.21 7.23 -11.16
C LEU A 197 -7.73 6.93 -11.38
N VAL A 198 -6.96 6.77 -10.30
CA VAL A 198 -5.55 6.35 -10.38
C VAL A 198 -5.43 4.97 -10.99
N ASN A 199 -6.32 4.04 -10.63
CA ASN A 199 -6.35 2.70 -11.23
C ASN A 199 -6.68 2.76 -12.73
N LEU A 200 -7.61 3.63 -13.15
CA LEU A 200 -7.96 3.79 -14.58
C LEU A 200 -6.86 4.48 -15.40
N ASP A 201 -6.26 5.54 -14.89
CA ASP A 201 -5.16 6.25 -15.57
C ASP A 201 -3.95 5.33 -15.73
N ALA A 202 -3.58 4.60 -14.67
CA ALA A 202 -2.54 3.59 -14.72
C ALA A 202 -2.83 2.49 -15.74
N ALA A 203 -4.06 1.94 -15.73
CA ALA A 203 -4.46 0.92 -16.70
C ALA A 203 -4.35 1.43 -18.14
N THR A 204 -4.82 2.65 -18.40
CA THR A 204 -4.80 3.26 -19.73
C THR A 204 -3.37 3.41 -20.22
N ARG A 205 -2.47 4.01 -19.43
CA ARG A 205 -1.05 4.18 -19.78
C ARG A 205 -0.32 2.87 -20.02
N ILE A 206 -0.57 1.87 -19.17
CA ILE A 206 0.03 0.53 -19.31
C ILE A 206 -0.40 -0.12 -20.63
N LEU A 207 -1.68 -0.01 -21.01
CA LEU A 207 -2.21 -0.60 -22.23
C LEU A 207 -1.87 0.20 -23.50
N GLU A 208 -1.61 1.50 -23.37
CA GLU A 208 -1.02 2.31 -24.43
C GLU A 208 0.43 1.90 -24.70
N GLN A 209 1.23 1.66 -23.65
CA GLN A 209 2.62 1.25 -23.78
C GLN A 209 2.79 -0.22 -24.19
N VAL A 210 1.97 -1.13 -23.65
CA VAL A 210 2.03 -2.58 -23.89
C VAL A 210 0.61 -3.17 -24.04
N PRO A 211 -0.02 -3.03 -25.22
CA PRO A 211 -1.37 -3.55 -25.51
C PRO A 211 -1.60 -5.02 -25.16
N GLU A 212 -0.57 -5.85 -25.31
CA GLU A 212 -0.61 -7.30 -25.09
C GLU A 212 -0.90 -7.68 -23.62
N LEU A 213 -0.73 -6.73 -22.69
CA LEU A 213 -0.99 -6.93 -21.27
C LEU A 213 -2.47 -6.81 -20.90
N ALA A 214 -3.35 -6.42 -21.81
CA ALA A 214 -4.81 -6.32 -21.63
C ALA A 214 -5.38 -7.35 -20.63
N LYS A 215 -5.29 -8.63 -20.99
CA LYS A 215 -5.84 -9.74 -20.19
C LYS A 215 -5.10 -9.99 -18.87
N ARG A 216 -3.93 -9.38 -18.67
CA ARG A 216 -3.06 -9.51 -17.50
C ARG A 216 -3.23 -8.35 -16.51
N VAL A 217 -3.91 -7.27 -16.91
CA VAL A 217 -4.23 -6.15 -16.02
C VAL A 217 -5.55 -6.42 -15.33
N VAL A 218 -5.50 -6.51 -14.00
CA VAL A 218 -6.65 -6.55 -13.11
C VAL A 218 -6.81 -5.18 -12.48
N LEU A 219 -7.96 -4.56 -12.64
CA LEU A 219 -8.23 -3.22 -12.15
C LEU A 219 -9.38 -3.24 -11.14
N HIS A 220 -9.12 -2.71 -9.95
CA HIS A 220 -10.16 -2.58 -8.93
C HIS A 220 -10.89 -1.24 -9.07
N LEU A 221 -12.22 -1.29 -9.10
CA LEU A 221 -13.08 -0.11 -9.07
C LEU A 221 -14.18 -0.28 -8.04
N GLY A 222 -14.20 0.60 -7.05
CA GLY A 222 -15.19 0.59 -5.99
C GLY A 222 -16.46 1.40 -6.29
N ASN A 223 -16.38 2.39 -7.18
CA ASN A 223 -17.49 3.29 -7.50
C ASN A 223 -18.40 2.69 -8.60
N LEU A 224 -19.66 2.41 -8.23
CA LEU A 224 -20.69 1.88 -9.14
C LEU A 224 -21.04 2.83 -10.29
N GLY A 225 -21.14 4.13 -10.03
CA GLY A 225 -21.41 5.13 -11.06
C GLY A 225 -20.28 5.19 -12.09
N LEU A 226 -19.03 5.16 -11.61
CA LEU A 226 -17.87 5.14 -12.50
C LEU A 226 -17.85 3.86 -13.35
N LEU A 227 -18.08 2.69 -12.74
CA LEU A 227 -18.16 1.40 -13.45
C LEU A 227 -19.15 1.44 -14.63
N ARG A 228 -20.34 2.02 -14.41
CA ARG A 228 -21.36 2.17 -15.46
C ARG A 228 -20.89 3.09 -16.59
N THR A 229 -20.27 4.22 -16.25
CA THR A 229 -19.74 5.18 -17.24
C THR A 229 -18.61 4.61 -18.07
N ILE A 230 -17.70 3.83 -17.46
CA ILE A 230 -16.50 3.35 -18.16
C ILE A 230 -16.69 2.03 -18.90
N SER A 231 -17.86 1.39 -18.82
CA SER A 231 -18.14 0.07 -19.42
C SER A 231 -17.85 0.02 -20.95
N GLY A 232 -17.70 1.18 -21.60
CA GLY A 232 -17.29 1.33 -23.00
C GLY A 232 -15.79 1.58 -23.26
N THR A 233 -14.96 1.78 -22.24
CA THR A 233 -13.53 2.14 -22.39
C THR A 233 -12.65 0.93 -22.68
N ARG A 234 -11.48 1.17 -23.29
CA ARG A 234 -10.51 0.11 -23.60
C ARG A 234 -10.05 -0.62 -22.34
N ALA A 235 -9.71 0.12 -21.27
CA ALA A 235 -9.32 -0.46 -19.99
C ALA A 235 -10.42 -1.37 -19.41
N SER A 236 -11.69 -0.99 -19.52
CA SER A 236 -12.82 -1.82 -19.05
C SER A 236 -13.14 -3.01 -19.96
N ARG A 237 -12.93 -2.91 -21.27
CA ARG A 237 -13.23 -3.99 -22.24
C ARG A 237 -12.13 -5.04 -22.31
N GLU A 238 -10.88 -4.58 -22.21
CA GLU A 238 -9.70 -5.41 -22.43
C GLU A 238 -9.06 -5.89 -21.12
N GLY A 239 -9.22 -5.13 -20.02
CA GLY A 239 -8.77 -5.49 -18.67
C GLY A 239 -9.82 -6.26 -17.87
N VAL A 240 -9.36 -6.91 -16.79
CA VAL A 240 -10.25 -7.59 -15.84
C VAL A 240 -10.69 -6.60 -14.77
N VAL A 241 -11.97 -6.22 -14.78
CA VAL A 241 -12.54 -5.30 -13.79
C VAL A 241 -13.05 -6.06 -12.58
N PHE A 242 -12.62 -5.63 -11.40
CA PHE A 242 -12.99 -6.23 -10.12
C PHE A 242 -13.59 -5.19 -9.18
N ASN A 243 -14.72 -5.50 -8.54
CA ASN A 243 -15.27 -4.68 -7.48
C ASN A 243 -15.42 -5.52 -6.21
N ALA A 244 -14.56 -5.27 -5.23
CA ALA A 244 -14.57 -6.00 -3.96
C ALA A 244 -15.88 -5.80 -3.17
N HIS A 245 -16.54 -4.65 -3.33
CA HIS A 245 -17.82 -4.38 -2.67
C HIS A 245 -18.98 -5.11 -3.33
N GLU A 246 -18.94 -5.30 -4.65
CA GLU A 246 -19.95 -6.07 -5.39
C GLU A 246 -19.94 -7.52 -4.92
N THR A 247 -18.77 -8.16 -4.90
CA THR A 247 -18.65 -9.56 -4.46
C THR A 247 -19.16 -9.75 -3.04
N ALA A 248 -18.78 -8.86 -2.12
CA ALA A 248 -19.21 -8.94 -0.74
C ALA A 248 -20.72 -8.67 -0.58
N ALA A 249 -21.23 -7.59 -1.17
CA ALA A 249 -22.65 -7.23 -1.03
C ALA A 249 -23.58 -8.25 -1.70
N SER A 250 -23.23 -8.73 -2.89
CA SER A 250 -23.97 -9.77 -3.61
C SER A 250 -24.08 -11.05 -2.78
N HIS A 251 -22.97 -11.49 -2.20
CA HIS A 251 -22.95 -12.65 -1.31
C HIS A 251 -23.77 -12.42 -0.03
N LEU A 252 -23.63 -11.25 0.63
CA LEU A 252 -24.44 -10.92 1.81
C LEU A 252 -25.94 -11.01 1.49
N VAL A 253 -26.36 -10.39 0.40
CA VAL A 253 -27.78 -10.37 0.02
C VAL A 253 -28.26 -11.77 -0.29
N ARG A 254 -27.59 -12.48 -1.21
CA ARG A 254 -28.02 -13.79 -1.70
C ARG A 254 -28.03 -14.87 -0.61
N GLU A 255 -26.95 -14.95 0.15
CA GLU A 255 -26.74 -16.06 1.08
C GLU A 255 -27.31 -15.79 2.48
N HIS A 256 -27.52 -14.53 2.87
CA HIS A 256 -27.91 -14.20 4.25
C HIS A 256 -29.19 -13.38 4.37
N LEU A 257 -29.53 -12.54 3.38
CA LEU A 257 -30.69 -11.65 3.48
C LEU A 257 -31.93 -12.21 2.78
N LEU A 258 -31.79 -12.85 1.61
CA LEU A 258 -32.95 -13.38 0.87
C LEU A 258 -33.73 -14.42 1.67
N ALA A 259 -33.03 -15.35 2.33
CA ALA A 259 -33.69 -16.36 3.16
C ALA A 259 -34.50 -15.72 4.31
N ARG A 260 -34.01 -14.62 4.89
CA ARG A 260 -34.73 -13.85 5.90
C ARG A 260 -35.99 -13.23 5.33
N PHE A 261 -35.87 -12.51 4.21
CA PHE A 261 -36.99 -11.84 3.57
C PHE A 261 -38.12 -12.80 3.16
N HIS A 262 -37.79 -14.03 2.81
CA HIS A 262 -38.80 -15.06 2.52
C HIS A 262 -39.45 -15.66 3.77
N SER A 263 -38.85 -15.47 4.94
CA SER A 263 -39.35 -15.99 6.22
C SER A 263 -40.24 -14.99 6.97
N THR A 264 -40.31 -13.73 6.51
CA THR A 264 -41.16 -12.69 7.10
C THR A 264 -42.45 -12.55 6.29
N GLU A 265 -43.60 -12.48 6.97
CA GLU A 265 -44.92 -12.31 6.33
C GLU A 265 -45.16 -10.86 5.88
N GLU A 266 -44.54 -9.90 6.57
CA GLU A 266 -44.63 -8.48 6.28
C GLU A 266 -43.42 -8.01 5.46
N ARG A 267 -43.59 -6.87 4.76
CA ARG A 267 -42.48 -6.20 4.10
C ARG A 267 -41.53 -5.61 5.15
N ASP A 268 -40.28 -6.06 5.12
CA ASP A 268 -39.28 -5.66 6.10
C ASP A 268 -38.96 -4.15 6.02
N LEU A 269 -38.67 -3.57 7.18
CA LEU A 269 -37.97 -2.29 7.31
C LEU A 269 -36.46 -2.55 7.26
N VAL A 270 -35.76 -1.90 6.33
CA VAL A 270 -34.31 -2.02 6.17
C VAL A 270 -33.63 -0.73 6.64
N VAL A 271 -32.73 -0.84 7.60
CA VAL A 271 -31.90 0.28 8.07
C VAL A 271 -30.47 0.07 7.60
N LEU A 272 -29.99 0.97 6.74
CA LEU A 272 -28.61 0.98 6.24
C LEU A 272 -27.80 2.01 7.03
N ALA A 273 -27.10 1.53 8.06
CA ALA A 273 -26.28 2.35 8.94
C ALA A 273 -24.83 2.44 8.41
N GLY A 274 -24.58 3.45 7.59
CA GLY A 274 -23.37 3.67 6.82
C GLY A 274 -23.65 3.49 5.32
N PHE A 275 -23.74 4.59 4.58
CA PHE A 275 -24.14 4.63 3.17
C PHE A 275 -22.99 4.97 2.21
N GLY A 276 -21.79 4.49 2.53
CA GLY A 276 -20.64 4.52 1.63
C GLY A 276 -20.76 3.49 0.50
N ARG A 277 -19.63 3.20 -0.18
CA ARG A 277 -19.58 2.24 -1.30
C ARG A 277 -20.24 0.90 -0.98
N PHE A 278 -19.99 0.34 0.20
CA PHE A 278 -20.59 -0.92 0.62
C PHE A 278 -22.11 -0.82 0.81
N GLY A 279 -22.61 0.13 1.60
CA GLY A 279 -24.05 0.30 1.84
C GLY A 279 -24.83 0.59 0.55
N GLN A 280 -24.27 1.39 -0.36
CA GLN A 280 -24.82 1.61 -1.70
C GLN A 280 -24.90 0.31 -2.51
N THR A 281 -23.84 -0.50 -2.48
CA THR A 281 -23.82 -1.78 -3.21
C THR A 281 -24.79 -2.80 -2.62
N VAL A 282 -24.95 -2.83 -1.28
CA VAL A 282 -25.98 -3.63 -0.61
C VAL A 282 -27.38 -3.22 -1.09
N LEU A 283 -27.70 -1.92 -1.05
CA LEU A 283 -29.01 -1.45 -1.53
C LEU A 283 -29.25 -1.80 -3.01
N HIS A 284 -28.21 -1.64 -3.84
CA HIS A 284 -28.30 -2.02 -5.25
C HIS A 284 -28.65 -3.51 -5.44
N HIS A 285 -28.02 -4.42 -4.68
CA HIS A 285 -28.34 -5.85 -4.75
C HIS A 285 -29.69 -6.20 -4.14
N LEU A 286 -30.14 -5.46 -3.11
CA LEU A 286 -31.49 -5.61 -2.56
C LEU A 286 -32.56 -5.25 -3.60
N GLN A 287 -32.39 -4.12 -4.32
CA GLN A 287 -33.26 -3.72 -5.43
C GLN A 287 -33.33 -4.79 -6.54
N LEU A 288 -32.20 -5.43 -6.87
CA LEU A 288 -32.15 -6.46 -7.90
C LEU A 288 -32.71 -7.82 -7.46
N GLY A 289 -32.44 -8.23 -6.21
CA GLY A 289 -32.64 -9.62 -5.76
C GLY A 289 -33.79 -9.83 -4.78
N ALA A 290 -34.22 -8.78 -4.07
CA ALA A 290 -35.22 -8.84 -3.00
C ALA A 290 -36.40 -7.88 -3.25
N ARG A 291 -36.68 -7.58 -4.52
CA ARG A 291 -37.74 -6.65 -4.92
C ARG A 291 -39.09 -7.10 -4.36
N GLY A 292 -39.81 -6.17 -3.72
CA GLY A 292 -41.11 -6.42 -3.10
C GLY A 292 -41.07 -7.08 -1.72
N CYS A 293 -39.88 -7.49 -1.23
CA CYS A 293 -39.72 -8.09 0.10
C CYS A 293 -39.53 -7.07 1.23
N PHE A 294 -39.16 -5.83 0.90
CA PHE A 294 -39.02 -4.74 1.85
C PHE A 294 -39.85 -3.55 1.39
N GLY A 295 -40.38 -2.79 2.35
CA GLY A 295 -41.33 -1.72 2.09
C GLY A 295 -40.78 -0.33 2.44
N GLU A 296 -39.74 -0.29 3.26
CA GLU A 296 -39.17 0.94 3.77
C GLU A 296 -37.65 0.79 3.93
N VAL A 297 -36.90 1.79 3.49
CA VAL A 297 -35.43 1.86 3.62
C VAL A 297 -35.02 3.15 4.32
N VAL A 298 -34.38 3.03 5.47
CA VAL A 298 -33.80 4.17 6.18
C VAL A 298 -32.29 4.18 5.99
N ILE A 299 -31.77 5.27 5.44
CA ILE A 299 -30.36 5.47 5.13
C ILE A 299 -29.76 6.41 6.18
N LEU A 300 -28.77 5.92 6.93
CA LEU A 300 -28.07 6.67 7.96
C LEU A 300 -26.59 6.78 7.60
N ASP A 301 -26.02 7.96 7.64
CA ASP A 301 -24.59 8.21 7.44
C ASP A 301 -24.27 9.65 7.87
N THR A 302 -23.01 9.97 8.16
CA THR A 302 -22.65 11.36 8.46
C THR A 302 -22.82 12.30 7.26
N ALA A 303 -22.85 11.75 6.04
CA ALA A 303 -23.16 12.46 4.79
C ALA A 303 -24.24 11.71 3.97
N ALA A 304 -25.28 11.22 4.65
CA ALA A 304 -26.35 10.43 4.06
C ALA A 304 -27.04 11.15 2.90
N THR A 305 -27.40 12.42 3.08
CA THR A 305 -28.12 13.21 2.07
C THR A 305 -27.31 13.31 0.77
N MET A 306 -26.04 13.70 0.87
CA MET A 306 -25.14 13.80 -0.29
C MET A 306 -24.93 12.44 -0.97
N ARG A 307 -24.74 11.37 -0.20
CA ARG A 307 -24.51 10.03 -0.74
C ARG A 307 -25.76 9.44 -1.39
N ALA A 308 -26.94 9.71 -0.84
CA ALA A 308 -28.22 9.32 -1.42
C ALA A 308 -28.49 10.04 -2.75
N LEU A 309 -28.18 11.34 -2.84
CA LEU A 309 -28.27 12.07 -4.12
C LEU A 309 -27.33 11.47 -5.17
N SER A 310 -26.07 11.22 -4.81
CA SER A 310 -25.11 10.56 -5.71
C SER A 310 -25.59 9.17 -6.15
N PHE A 311 -26.19 8.40 -5.25
CA PHE A 311 -26.75 7.08 -5.58
C PHE A 311 -27.96 7.20 -6.52
N ALA A 312 -28.86 8.16 -6.31
CA ALA A 312 -30.00 8.39 -7.19
C ALA A 312 -29.56 8.71 -8.62
N GLU A 313 -28.54 9.56 -8.77
CA GLU A 313 -28.02 9.96 -10.08
C GLU A 313 -27.29 8.82 -10.81
N GLN A 314 -26.49 8.05 -10.07
CA GLN A 314 -25.59 7.05 -10.67
C GLN A 314 -26.20 5.65 -10.77
N VAL A 315 -26.94 5.25 -9.73
CA VAL A 315 -27.49 3.90 -9.58
C VAL A 315 -29.00 3.88 -9.83
N GLY A 316 -29.72 4.80 -9.19
CA GLY A 316 -31.18 4.88 -9.17
C GLY A 316 -31.80 4.16 -7.98
N PHE A 317 -32.83 4.76 -7.37
CA PHE A 317 -33.69 4.10 -6.39
C PHE A 317 -34.91 3.51 -7.10
N ASP A 318 -35.39 2.35 -6.64
CA ASP A 318 -36.64 1.79 -7.16
C ASP A 318 -37.85 2.46 -6.46
N ASP A 319 -39.00 2.47 -7.15
CA ASP A 319 -40.25 3.06 -6.64
C ASP A 319 -41.05 2.11 -5.73
N ASP A 320 -40.53 0.91 -5.46
CA ASP A 320 -41.23 -0.18 -4.77
C ASP A 320 -41.20 -0.07 -3.23
N TYR A 321 -40.45 0.89 -2.69
CA TYR A 321 -40.28 1.11 -1.25
C TYR A 321 -40.19 2.59 -0.90
N ASP A 322 -40.65 2.93 0.31
CA ASP A 322 -40.47 4.26 0.89
C ASP A 322 -39.04 4.43 1.37
N ARG A 323 -38.49 5.65 1.27
CA ARG A 323 -37.12 5.93 1.70
C ARG A 323 -37.03 7.14 2.60
N GLN A 324 -36.19 7.04 3.62
CA GLN A 324 -35.84 8.15 4.48
C GLN A 324 -34.32 8.25 4.60
N VAL A 325 -33.81 9.48 4.53
CA VAL A 325 -32.37 9.77 4.60
C VAL A 325 -32.12 10.66 5.79
N ILE A 326 -31.21 10.25 6.66
CA ILE A 326 -30.91 10.95 7.91
C ILE A 326 -29.40 11.11 8.04
N ASP A 327 -28.94 12.36 8.06
CA ASP A 327 -27.56 12.68 8.40
C ASP A 327 -27.33 12.54 9.91
N GLY A 328 -26.31 11.78 10.31
CA GLY A 328 -25.95 11.59 11.71
C GLY A 328 -24.80 10.62 11.94
N ASP A 329 -24.18 10.71 13.12
CA ASP A 329 -23.16 9.78 13.55
C ASP A 329 -23.79 8.53 14.19
N LEU A 330 -23.32 7.34 13.80
CA LEU A 330 -23.79 6.07 14.35
C LEU A 330 -23.47 5.92 15.85
N GLN A 331 -22.50 6.67 16.35
CA GLN A 331 -22.15 6.71 17.77
C GLN A 331 -23.02 7.68 18.57
N ASP A 332 -23.81 8.54 17.92
CA ASP A 332 -24.71 9.49 18.59
C ASP A 332 -26.00 8.77 19.05
N PRO A 333 -26.27 8.67 20.37
CA PRO A 333 -27.53 8.11 20.87
C PRO A 333 -28.77 8.86 20.38
N GLY A 334 -28.63 10.17 20.09
CA GLY A 334 -29.69 11.04 19.59
C GLY A 334 -30.21 10.61 18.22
N LEU A 335 -29.34 10.11 17.34
CA LEU A 335 -29.72 9.56 16.03
C LEU A 335 -30.70 8.40 16.19
N TRP A 336 -30.38 7.46 17.08
CA TRP A 336 -31.20 6.28 17.32
C TRP A 336 -32.52 6.63 18.03
N ALA A 337 -32.51 7.60 18.94
CA ALA A 337 -33.75 8.11 19.56
C ALA A 337 -34.66 8.84 18.57
N ARG A 338 -34.10 9.50 17.55
CA ARG A 338 -34.87 10.06 16.44
C ARG A 338 -35.51 8.94 15.60
N LEU A 339 -34.73 7.91 15.28
CA LEU A 339 -35.19 6.76 14.51
C LEU A 339 -36.36 6.02 15.17
N ASP A 340 -36.31 5.86 16.50
CA ASP A 340 -37.43 5.31 17.29
C ASP A 340 -38.72 6.11 17.15
N ARG A 341 -38.62 7.44 17.18
CA ARG A 341 -39.78 8.34 17.11
C ARG A 341 -40.39 8.37 15.71
N GLU A 342 -39.55 8.34 14.68
CA GLU A 342 -39.98 8.50 13.28
C GLU A 342 -40.48 7.18 12.66
N HIS A 343 -39.95 6.03 13.08
CA HIS A 343 -40.23 4.74 12.42
C HIS A 343 -40.83 3.65 13.33
N ALA A 344 -41.04 3.96 14.61
CA ALA A 344 -41.56 3.02 15.60
C ALA A 344 -40.84 1.66 15.56
N LEU A 345 -39.50 1.70 15.53
CA LEU A 345 -38.65 0.50 15.54
C LEU A 345 -38.99 -0.48 16.66
N PRO A 346 -39.28 -0.03 17.91
CA PRO A 346 -39.69 -0.94 18.98
C PRO A 346 -40.99 -1.67 18.60
N GLY A 347 -40.93 -3.00 18.51
CA GLY A 347 -42.05 -3.87 18.13
C GLY A 347 -42.07 -4.28 16.65
N ARG A 348 -41.19 -3.73 15.81
CA ARG A 348 -40.91 -4.26 14.45
C ARG A 348 -39.74 -5.24 14.50
N ARG A 349 -39.57 -6.03 13.42
CA ARG A 349 -38.41 -6.93 13.21
C ARG A 349 -37.48 -6.41 12.11
N PRO A 350 -36.87 -5.22 12.27
CA PRO A 350 -36.11 -4.59 11.19
C PRO A 350 -34.86 -5.40 10.84
N LEU A 351 -34.47 -5.32 9.58
CA LEU A 351 -33.12 -5.65 9.14
C LEU A 351 -32.23 -4.41 9.33
N ILE A 352 -31.16 -4.52 10.12
CA ILE A 352 -30.23 -3.42 10.31
C ILE A 352 -28.84 -3.84 9.83
N VAL A 353 -28.33 -3.18 8.79
CA VAL A 353 -26.99 -3.41 8.25
C VAL A 353 -26.08 -2.27 8.67
N VAL A 354 -25.13 -2.55 9.56
CA VAL A 354 -24.12 -1.60 10.05
C VAL A 354 -22.85 -1.75 9.24
N GLY A 355 -22.55 -0.76 8.40
CA GLY A 355 -21.61 -0.84 7.29
C GLY A 355 -20.71 0.36 7.10
N SER A 356 -20.34 1.09 8.16
CA SER A 356 -19.40 2.21 8.09
C SER A 356 -17.98 1.76 7.68
N GLY A 357 -17.10 2.75 7.45
CA GLY A 357 -15.68 2.51 7.14
C GLY A 357 -14.83 2.06 8.34
N ASP A 358 -15.38 2.10 9.56
CA ASP A 358 -14.68 1.77 10.79
C ASP A 358 -15.31 0.52 11.45
N ASP A 359 -14.50 -0.54 11.57
CA ASP A 359 -14.93 -1.83 12.12
C ASP A 359 -15.30 -1.72 13.61
N SER A 360 -14.63 -0.84 14.37
CA SER A 360 -14.90 -0.65 15.80
C SER A 360 -16.21 0.08 16.01
N VAL A 361 -16.49 1.09 15.18
CA VAL A 361 -17.79 1.79 15.16
C VAL A 361 -18.90 0.81 14.80
N ASN A 362 -18.69 -0.03 13.78
CA ASN A 362 -19.70 -1.00 13.35
C ASN A 362 -20.04 -2.02 14.46
N LEU A 363 -19.01 -2.58 15.10
CA LEU A 363 -19.20 -3.54 16.18
C LEU A 363 -19.92 -2.91 17.38
N ALA A 364 -19.47 -1.73 17.83
CA ALA A 364 -20.07 -1.04 18.97
C ALA A 364 -21.53 -0.65 18.72
N ALA A 365 -21.84 -0.13 17.53
CA ALA A 365 -23.19 0.21 17.13
C ALA A 365 -24.07 -1.05 17.07
N ALA A 366 -23.61 -2.14 16.44
CA ALA A 366 -24.37 -3.38 16.33
C ALA A 366 -24.73 -3.99 17.70
N LEU A 367 -23.76 -4.07 18.63
CA LEU A 367 -24.01 -4.55 19.99
C LEU A 367 -24.98 -3.65 20.78
N THR A 368 -24.98 -2.35 20.50
CA THR A 368 -25.91 -1.41 21.12
C THR A 368 -27.32 -1.55 20.53
N LEU A 369 -27.41 -1.71 19.22
CA LEU A 369 -28.67 -1.90 18.49
C LEU A 369 -29.34 -3.22 18.86
N GLN A 370 -28.58 -4.31 18.96
CA GLN A 370 -29.12 -5.63 19.34
C GLN A 370 -29.68 -5.63 20.77
N ARG A 371 -29.05 -4.89 21.69
CA ARG A 371 -29.58 -4.69 23.06
C ARG A 371 -30.84 -3.83 23.08
N ARG A 372 -30.91 -2.82 22.21
CA ARG A 372 -32.07 -1.90 22.12
C ARG A 372 -33.25 -2.53 21.39
N TYR A 373 -32.98 -3.37 20.39
CA TYR A 373 -33.96 -4.04 19.54
C TYR A 373 -33.69 -5.55 19.50
N PRO A 374 -34.10 -6.31 20.55
CA PRO A 374 -33.80 -7.75 20.64
C PRO A 374 -34.33 -8.59 19.47
N ASP A 375 -35.42 -8.16 18.83
CA ASP A 375 -36.04 -8.84 17.69
C ASP A 375 -35.52 -8.36 16.32
N ALA A 376 -34.59 -7.39 16.31
CA ALA A 376 -33.96 -6.93 15.08
C ALA A 376 -32.94 -7.96 14.59
N TYR A 377 -32.75 -8.00 13.27
CA TYR A 377 -31.69 -8.76 12.65
C TYR A 377 -30.55 -7.82 12.30
N VAL A 378 -29.55 -7.80 13.17
CA VAL A 378 -28.44 -6.86 13.09
C VAL A 378 -27.24 -7.55 12.44
N ILE A 379 -26.78 -6.99 11.33
CA ILE A 379 -25.55 -7.38 10.65
C ILE A 379 -24.50 -6.30 10.85
N ALA A 380 -23.32 -6.71 11.32
CA ALA A 380 -22.18 -5.83 11.48
C ALA A 380 -21.10 -6.19 10.46
N ARG A 381 -20.78 -5.23 9.57
CA ARG A 381 -19.64 -5.34 8.68
C ARG A 381 -18.34 -5.19 9.47
N SER A 382 -17.45 -6.15 9.30
CA SER A 382 -16.04 -6.07 9.66
C SER A 382 -15.18 -6.24 8.40
N PHE A 383 -14.01 -5.62 8.34
CA PHE A 383 -13.12 -5.88 7.23
C PHE A 383 -12.43 -7.24 7.38
N HIS A 384 -11.85 -7.52 8.55
CA HIS A 384 -11.14 -8.77 8.82
C HIS A 384 -11.91 -9.64 9.83
N HIS A 385 -11.76 -10.95 9.71
CA HIS A 385 -12.18 -11.88 10.74
C HIS A 385 -11.41 -11.58 12.05
N SER A 386 -12.15 -11.24 13.10
CA SER A 386 -11.64 -11.03 14.44
C SER A 386 -12.26 -12.08 15.37
N PRO A 387 -11.47 -13.02 15.92
CA PRO A 387 -11.99 -14.01 16.87
C PRO A 387 -12.70 -13.36 18.06
N PHE A 388 -12.16 -12.24 18.55
CA PHE A 388 -12.76 -11.45 19.61
C PHE A 388 -14.13 -10.88 19.22
N ALA A 389 -14.25 -10.30 18.01
CA ALA A 389 -15.55 -9.79 17.54
C ALA A 389 -16.54 -10.93 17.30
N ALA A 390 -16.09 -12.07 16.79
CA ALA A 390 -16.92 -13.25 16.57
C ALA A 390 -17.49 -13.79 17.89
N GLU A 391 -16.67 -13.90 18.94
CA GLU A 391 -17.12 -14.32 20.27
C GLU A 391 -18.17 -13.35 20.85
N LEU A 392 -17.89 -12.04 20.83
CA LEU A 392 -18.81 -11.03 21.34
C LEU A 392 -20.15 -10.98 20.59
N THR A 393 -20.11 -11.15 19.27
CA THR A 393 -21.33 -11.05 18.45
C THR A 393 -22.18 -12.31 18.51
N LEU A 394 -21.56 -13.48 18.66
CA LEU A 394 -22.26 -14.74 18.85
C LEU A 394 -23.11 -14.73 20.13
N ASP A 395 -22.54 -14.27 21.25
CA ASP A 395 -23.27 -14.14 22.52
C ASP A 395 -24.39 -13.09 22.47
N ALA A 396 -24.21 -12.04 21.67
CA ALA A 396 -25.19 -10.97 21.54
C ALA A 396 -26.31 -11.26 20.54
N GLY A 397 -26.18 -12.28 19.67
CA GLY A 397 -27.09 -12.51 18.55
C GLY A 397 -26.90 -11.55 17.37
N VAL A 398 -25.70 -11.00 17.21
CA VAL A 398 -25.32 -10.14 16.08
C VAL A 398 -24.63 -10.97 15.00
N HIS A 399 -24.98 -10.75 13.74
CA HIS A 399 -24.32 -11.41 12.62
C HIS A 399 -23.11 -10.60 12.15
N CYS A 400 -21.91 -11.03 12.51
CA CYS A 400 -20.68 -10.43 12.00
C CYS A 400 -20.33 -10.92 10.61
N PHE A 401 -20.01 -9.99 9.71
CA PHE A 401 -19.74 -10.27 8.31
C PHE A 401 -18.36 -9.73 7.93
N ALA A 402 -17.42 -10.63 7.62
CA ALA A 402 -16.05 -10.28 7.26
C ALA A 402 -15.91 -10.11 5.73
N VAL A 403 -15.72 -8.87 5.28
CA VAL A 403 -15.59 -8.57 3.84
C VAL A 403 -14.35 -9.25 3.23
N ALA A 404 -13.25 -9.33 3.99
CA ALA A 404 -12.00 -9.94 3.52
C ALA A 404 -12.16 -11.39 3.07
N ASP A 405 -12.99 -12.17 3.77
CA ASP A 405 -13.13 -13.60 3.47
C ASP A 405 -13.87 -13.81 2.15
N LEU A 406 -14.85 -12.95 1.87
CA LEU A 406 -15.60 -12.97 0.62
C LEU A 406 -14.81 -12.44 -0.57
N ILE A 407 -13.96 -11.45 -0.33
CA ILE A 407 -12.99 -11.00 -1.33
C ILE A 407 -11.99 -12.13 -1.63
N ASP A 408 -11.55 -12.89 -0.62
CA ASP A 408 -10.66 -14.05 -0.81
C ASP A 408 -11.30 -15.09 -1.76
N PHE A 409 -12.60 -15.37 -1.61
CA PHE A 409 -13.36 -16.22 -2.54
C PHE A 409 -13.56 -15.57 -3.92
N GLY A 410 -13.63 -14.25 -3.98
CA GLY A 410 -13.81 -13.48 -5.21
C GLY A 410 -12.55 -13.29 -6.05
N ILE A 411 -11.36 -13.56 -5.50
CA ILE A 411 -10.09 -13.52 -6.25
C ILE A 411 -9.89 -14.88 -6.92
N PRO A 412 -10.07 -15.00 -8.25
CA PRO A 412 -9.91 -16.27 -8.93
C PRO A 412 -8.45 -16.71 -8.93
N ASP A 413 -8.22 -18.02 -8.82
CA ASP A 413 -6.85 -18.57 -8.84
C ASP A 413 -6.10 -18.20 -10.12
N GLU A 414 -6.79 -18.00 -11.24
CA GLU A 414 -6.21 -17.57 -12.53
C GLU A 414 -5.48 -16.21 -12.46
N TRP A 415 -5.74 -15.39 -11.43
CA TRP A 415 -4.99 -14.15 -11.19
C TRP A 415 -3.64 -14.42 -10.52
N CYS A 416 -3.50 -15.58 -9.87
CA CYS A 416 -2.30 -16.01 -9.17
C CYS A 416 -1.49 -17.06 -9.93
N VAL A 417 -2.11 -17.85 -10.82
CA VAL A 417 -1.44 -18.78 -11.74
C VAL A 417 -1.26 -18.17 -13.13
N GLY A 418 -0.17 -18.56 -13.80
CA GLY A 418 0.19 -18.16 -15.17
C GLY A 418 -0.29 -19.18 -16.19
#